data_AF-A0A6P1DC40-F1
#
_entry.id   AF-A0A6P1DC40-F1
#
_cell.length_a   1.000
_cell.length_b   1.000
_cell.length_c   1.000
_cell.angle_alpha   90.00
_cell.angle_beta   90.00
_cell.angle_gamma   90.00
#
_symmetry.space_group_name_H-M   'P 1'
#
loop_
_entity.id
_entity.type
_entity.pdbx_description
1 polymer ?
#
loop_
_entity_poly.entity_id
_entity_poly.type
_entity_poly.pdbx_seq_one_letter_code
_entity_poly.pdbx_strand_id
1 'polypeptide(L)'
;MTAATLVGLSGPAAALPTDQVVQFVPTLTRVPGNNCSAIINAETVPQPQSGQFGVRVKITQSGQNCGAYRVAVRWKNLDSGYADGQSHRVNENGAIEAYEGGVIMGMGMGPGAGRVEARIVTLSENHHELEQMSGTARFTLG
;
A
#
# COMPACT_ATOMS: atom_id res chain seq x y z
N MET A 1 24.80 -3.63 47.48
CA MET A 1 23.55 -3.85 46.72
C MET A 1 23.25 -2.60 45.92
N THR A 2 22.63 -2.77 44.74
CA THR A 2 21.87 -1.80 43.93
C THR A 2 22.60 -0.57 43.37
N ALA A 3 22.43 -0.16 42.11
CA ALA A 3 21.67 -0.70 40.98
C ALA A 3 22.23 -0.06 39.70
N ALA A 4 22.43 -0.85 38.64
CA ALA A 4 22.69 -0.30 37.31
C ALA A 4 21.34 0.17 36.73
N THR A 5 21.16 1.48 36.61
CA THR A 5 20.05 2.08 35.87
C THR A 5 20.25 1.78 34.39
N LEU A 6 19.51 0.80 33.87
CA LEU A 6 19.32 0.60 32.44
C LEU A 6 18.51 1.80 31.92
N VAL A 7 19.20 2.80 31.37
CA VAL A 7 18.57 3.86 30.59
C VAL A 7 18.08 3.22 29.30
N GLY A 8 16.79 2.88 29.26
CA GLY A 8 16.12 2.43 28.06
C GLY A 8 16.15 3.54 27.01
N LEU A 9 17.03 3.38 26.02
CA LEU A 9 17.01 4.18 24.80
C LEU A 9 15.78 3.77 23.98
N SER A 10 14.61 4.33 24.29
CA SER A 10 13.51 4.41 23.33
C SER A 10 13.84 5.49 22.31
N GLY A 11 14.82 5.20 21.44
CA GLY A 11 15.04 6.00 20.23
C GLY A 11 13.80 5.89 19.33
N PRO A 12 13.46 6.93 18.54
CA PRO A 12 12.45 6.77 17.50
C PRO A 12 12.92 5.62 16.60
N ALA A 13 12.07 4.62 16.40
CA ALA A 13 12.39 3.46 15.58
C ALA A 13 12.47 3.88 14.12
N ALA A 14 13.57 4.54 13.73
CA ALA A 14 13.83 5.02 12.39
C ALA A 14 13.64 3.88 11.37
N ALA A 15 13.15 4.23 10.17
CA ALA A 15 13.13 3.35 9.01
C ALA A 15 14.42 2.52 8.97
N LEU A 16 14.33 1.20 9.00
CA LEU A 16 15.54 0.41 8.96
C LEU A 16 16.13 0.55 7.55
N PRO A 17 17.44 0.78 7.40
CA PRO A 17 18.10 0.80 6.09
C PRO A 17 17.93 -0.50 5.28
N THR A 18 17.41 -1.54 5.93
CA THR A 18 17.10 -2.86 5.36
C THR A 18 15.68 -2.99 4.81
N ASP A 19 14.77 -2.02 5.05
CA ASP A 19 13.43 -2.07 4.49
C ASP A 19 13.51 -1.92 2.97
N GLN A 20 13.32 -3.03 2.27
CA GLN A 20 13.50 -3.09 0.82
C GLN A 20 12.35 -2.38 0.10
N VAL A 21 12.71 -1.63 -0.93
CA VAL A 21 11.77 -1.20 -1.97
C VAL A 21 11.44 -2.42 -2.83
N VAL A 22 10.23 -2.94 -2.67
CA VAL A 22 9.72 -4.13 -3.35
C VAL A 22 8.64 -3.71 -4.33
N GLN A 23 8.83 -4.12 -5.59
CA GLN A 23 7.87 -3.90 -6.65
C GLN A 23 6.73 -4.90 -6.54
N PHE A 24 5.51 -4.41 -6.68
CA PHE A 24 4.33 -5.25 -6.83
C PHE A 24 4.26 -5.76 -8.26
N VAL A 25 3.71 -6.97 -8.44
CA VAL A 25 3.32 -7.39 -9.78
C VAL A 25 2.25 -6.41 -10.27
N PRO A 26 2.36 -5.83 -11.48
CA PRO A 26 1.41 -4.84 -11.97
C PRO A 26 -0.02 -5.35 -11.91
N THR A 27 -0.94 -4.47 -11.52
CA THR A 27 -2.38 -4.77 -11.51
C THR A 27 -3.00 -4.26 -12.79
N LEU A 28 -3.73 -5.12 -13.49
CA LEU A 28 -4.56 -4.73 -14.63
C LEU A 28 -6.01 -4.75 -14.18
N THR A 29 -6.76 -3.68 -14.40
CA THR A 29 -8.15 -3.58 -13.95
C THR A 29 -9.05 -2.97 -15.03
N ARG A 30 -10.31 -3.39 -15.05
CA ARG A 30 -11.37 -2.72 -15.79
C ARG A 30 -12.01 -1.68 -14.86
N VAL A 31 -11.89 -0.41 -15.23
CA VAL A 31 -12.43 0.71 -14.44
C VAL A 31 -13.76 1.20 -15.02
N PRO A 32 -14.63 1.84 -14.22
CA PRO A 32 -15.88 2.39 -14.71
C PRO A 32 -15.68 3.35 -15.90
N GLY A 33 -16.61 3.34 -16.86
CA GLY A 33 -16.55 4.17 -18.06
C GLY A 33 -16.59 3.38 -19.36
N ASN A 34 -16.54 4.09 -20.49
CA ASN A 34 -16.67 3.46 -21.81
C ASN A 34 -15.34 2.86 -22.26
N ASN A 35 -15.22 1.53 -22.17
CA ASN A 35 -14.00 0.77 -22.48
C ASN A 35 -12.77 1.24 -21.71
N CYS A 36 -12.94 1.61 -20.44
CA CYS A 36 -11.83 2.08 -19.62
C CYS A 36 -11.09 0.94 -18.90
N SER A 37 -9.76 1.03 -18.90
CA SER A 37 -8.87 0.15 -18.16
C SER A 37 -7.74 0.94 -17.52
N ALA A 38 -7.17 0.38 -16.45
CA ALA A 38 -6.01 0.96 -15.80
C ALA A 38 -4.94 -0.11 -15.51
N ILE A 39 -3.69 0.31 -15.68
CA ILE A 39 -2.50 -0.41 -15.23
C ILE A 39 -2.00 0.31 -13.99
N ILE A 40 -1.87 -0.44 -12.90
CA ILE A 40 -1.42 0.08 -11.61
C ILE A 40 -0.09 -0.57 -11.28
N ASN A 41 0.97 0.23 -11.32
CA ASN A 41 2.29 -0.14 -10.84
C ASN A 41 2.43 0.36 -9.41
N ALA A 42 3.03 -0.44 -8.54
CA ALA A 42 3.21 -0.07 -7.16
C ALA A 42 4.54 -0.58 -6.61
N GLU A 43 5.11 0.16 -5.66
CA GLU A 43 6.32 -0.20 -4.95
C GLU A 43 6.19 0.17 -3.47
N THR A 44 6.83 -0.60 -2.59
CA THR A 44 6.91 -0.22 -1.18
C THR A 44 7.79 1.02 -1.02
N VAL A 45 7.42 1.86 -0.04
CA VAL A 45 8.19 3.04 0.37
C VAL A 45 8.53 2.85 1.85
N PRO A 46 9.84 2.81 2.21
CA PRO A 46 10.25 2.72 3.61
C PRO A 46 9.62 3.84 4.45
N GLN A 47 9.22 3.51 5.69
CA GLN A 47 8.59 4.47 6.61
C GLN A 47 9.48 4.76 7.80
N PRO A 48 9.46 5.98 8.38
CA PRO A 48 10.28 6.34 9.53
C PRO A 48 10.06 5.51 10.79
N GLN A 49 9.05 4.63 10.82
CA GLN A 49 8.68 3.78 11.95
C GLN A 49 8.88 2.30 11.58
N SER A 50 9.61 1.55 12.40
CA SER A 50 9.78 0.10 12.26
C SER A 50 8.44 -0.64 12.19
N GLY A 51 8.42 -1.74 11.42
CA GLY A 51 7.21 -2.52 11.19
C GLY A 51 6.15 -1.81 10.35
N GLN A 52 6.48 -0.71 9.66
CA GLN A 52 5.58 0.00 8.77
C GLN A 52 6.13 0.10 7.35
N PHE A 53 5.24 0.17 6.37
CA PHE A 53 5.59 0.38 4.97
C PHE A 53 4.53 1.26 4.30
N GLY A 54 4.93 2.17 3.42
CA GLY A 54 4.03 2.87 2.52
C GLY A 54 4.00 2.20 1.15
N VAL A 55 3.06 2.61 0.30
CA VAL A 55 3.03 2.17 -1.10
C VAL A 55 2.94 3.38 -2.01
N ARG A 56 3.90 3.51 -2.91
CA ARG A 56 3.81 4.47 -4.01
C ARG A 56 3.09 3.79 -5.16
N VAL A 57 2.07 4.47 -5.68
CA VAL A 57 1.25 3.94 -6.77
C VAL A 57 1.34 4.85 -7.98
N LYS A 58 1.57 4.24 -9.15
CA LYS A 58 1.53 4.91 -10.44
C LYS A 58 0.45 4.28 -11.31
N ILE A 59 -0.52 5.10 -11.69
CA ILE A 59 -1.68 4.69 -12.49
C ILE A 59 -1.46 5.14 -13.93
N THR A 60 -1.72 4.25 -14.87
CA THR A 60 -1.80 4.57 -16.30
C THR A 60 -3.15 4.09 -16.80
N GLN A 61 -4.01 5.03 -17.17
CA GLN A 61 -5.38 4.75 -17.58
C GLN A 61 -5.53 4.92 -19.10
N SER A 62 -6.41 4.12 -19.70
CA SER A 62 -6.77 4.17 -21.11
C SER A 62 -8.30 4.08 -21.25
N GLY A 63 -8.85 4.73 -22.28
CA GLY A 63 -10.29 4.78 -22.54
C GLY A 63 -10.82 6.20 -22.69
N GLN A 64 -12.15 6.33 -22.81
CA GLN A 64 -12.84 7.62 -22.91
C GLN A 64 -13.88 7.74 -21.80
N ASN A 65 -13.96 8.92 -21.17
CA ASN A 65 -14.90 9.23 -20.08
C ASN A 65 -14.83 8.19 -18.94
N CYS A 66 -13.63 7.92 -18.45
CA CYS A 66 -13.44 7.01 -17.34
C CYS A 66 -13.99 7.62 -16.05
N GLY A 67 -14.71 6.82 -15.28
CA GLY A 67 -15.27 7.21 -14.00
C GLY A 67 -14.26 7.09 -12.88
N ALA A 68 -14.56 7.78 -11.77
CA ALA A 68 -13.84 7.60 -10.53
C ALA A 68 -13.96 6.16 -10.02
N TYR A 69 -12.91 5.70 -9.34
CA TYR A 69 -12.84 4.40 -8.67
C TYR A 69 -11.91 4.53 -7.48
N ARG A 70 -11.65 3.44 -6.76
CA ARG A 70 -10.71 3.43 -5.63
C ARG A 70 -9.59 2.44 -5.86
N VAL A 71 -8.39 2.79 -5.43
CA VAL A 71 -7.26 1.86 -5.29
C VAL A 71 -7.04 1.62 -3.81
N ALA A 72 -6.90 0.35 -3.44
CA ALA A 72 -6.64 -0.05 -2.08
C ALA A 72 -5.40 -0.93 -1.97
N VAL A 73 -4.67 -0.75 -0.87
CA VAL A 73 -3.63 -1.67 -0.44
C VAL A 73 -4.23 -2.50 0.68
N ARG A 74 -4.31 -3.81 0.47
CA ARG A 74 -4.62 -4.79 1.52
C ARG A 74 -3.36 -5.52 1.90
N TRP A 75 -3.19 -5.84 3.17
CA TRP A 75 -2.01 -6.57 3.61
C TRP A 75 -2.34 -7.55 4.72
N LYS A 76 -1.46 -8.55 4.87
CA LYS A 76 -1.48 -9.52 5.94
C LYS A 76 -0.05 -9.77 6.42
N ASN A 77 0.18 -9.62 7.72
CA ASN A 77 1.37 -10.16 8.36
C ASN A 77 1.19 -11.69 8.47
N LEU A 78 2.08 -12.43 7.83
CA LEU A 78 2.05 -13.89 7.75
C LEU A 78 2.55 -14.56 9.03
N ASP A 79 3.25 -13.83 9.89
CA ASP A 79 3.78 -14.32 11.17
C ASP A 79 2.77 -14.12 12.30
N SER A 80 2.12 -12.95 12.37
CA SER A 80 1.10 -12.66 13.40
C SER A 80 -0.32 -12.99 12.97
N GLY A 81 -0.57 -13.11 11.67
CA GLY A 81 -1.90 -13.31 11.10
C GLY A 81 -2.75 -12.04 10.99
N TYR A 82 -2.29 -10.91 11.55
CA TYR A 82 -2.99 -9.63 11.49
C TYR A 82 -3.07 -9.12 10.05
N ALA A 83 -4.22 -8.55 9.68
CA ALA A 83 -4.50 -8.08 8.33
C ALA A 83 -5.32 -6.80 8.39
N ASP A 84 -5.04 -5.89 7.47
CA ASP A 84 -5.69 -4.60 7.38
C ASP A 84 -5.60 -4.08 5.93
N GLY A 85 -6.11 -2.88 5.68
CA GLY A 85 -5.92 -2.20 4.42
C GLY A 85 -6.51 -0.81 4.39
N GLN A 86 -6.15 -0.07 3.34
CA GLN A 86 -6.65 1.28 3.11
C GLN A 86 -6.93 1.49 1.64
N SER A 87 -7.94 2.31 1.34
CA SER A 87 -8.29 2.70 -0.03
C SER A 87 -8.32 4.20 -0.21
N HIS A 88 -7.88 4.67 -1.38
CA HIS A 88 -7.99 6.04 -1.82
C HIS A 88 -8.78 6.13 -3.11
N ARG A 89 -9.48 7.24 -3.27
CA ARG A 89 -10.19 7.56 -4.49
C ARG A 89 -9.19 7.94 -5.59
N VAL A 90 -9.52 7.52 -6.80
CA VAL A 90 -8.87 7.88 -8.06
C VAL A 90 -9.91 8.61 -8.87
N ASN A 91 -9.59 9.85 -9.26
CA ASN A 91 -10.50 10.66 -10.06
C ASN A 91 -10.54 10.21 -11.53
N GLU A 92 -11.38 10.86 -12.32
CA GLU A 92 -11.62 10.54 -13.74
C GLU A 92 -10.34 10.64 -14.59
N ASN A 93 -9.37 11.44 -14.16
CA ASN A 93 -8.08 11.63 -14.83
C ASN A 93 -7.03 10.58 -14.44
N GLY A 94 -7.38 9.58 -13.63
CA GLY A 94 -6.45 8.56 -13.14
C GLY A 94 -5.50 9.07 -12.05
N ALA A 95 -5.77 10.24 -11.46
CA ALA A 95 -4.98 10.76 -10.35
C ALA A 95 -5.55 10.31 -9.01
N ILE A 96 -4.69 9.81 -8.14
CA ILE A 96 -5.05 9.42 -6.78
C ILE A 96 -5.25 10.68 -5.96
N GLU A 97 -6.40 10.80 -5.30
CA GLU A 97 -6.72 11.88 -4.36
C GLU A 97 -6.04 11.65 -2.99
N ALA A 98 -4.82 11.09 -3.00
CA ALA A 98 -4.02 10.84 -1.81
C ALA A 98 -3.04 12.00 -1.56
N TYR A 99 -2.50 12.03 -0.35
CA TYR A 99 -1.44 12.95 0.06
C TYR A 99 -0.25 12.91 -0.92
N GLU A 100 0.40 14.06 -1.09
CA GLU A 100 1.52 14.38 -1.98
C GLU A 100 2.10 13.23 -2.85
N GLY A 101 2.00 13.38 -4.17
CA GLY A 101 2.77 12.57 -5.13
C GLY A 101 2.23 11.15 -5.39
N GLY A 102 0.96 10.85 -5.05
CA GLY A 102 0.36 9.54 -5.33
C GLY A 102 0.85 8.41 -4.43
N VAL A 103 1.36 8.77 -3.25
CA VAL A 103 1.76 7.80 -2.23
C VAL A 103 0.55 7.48 -1.37
N ILE A 104 0.14 6.21 -1.38
CA ILE A 104 -0.85 5.69 -0.46
C ILE A 104 -0.11 5.31 0.82
N MET A 105 -0.14 6.24 1.77
CA MET A 105 0.27 5.99 3.14
C MET A 105 -0.97 5.57 3.93
N GLY A 106 -1.09 4.27 4.17
CA GLY A 106 -2.10 3.69 5.02
C GLY A 106 -1.94 4.07 6.50
N MET A 107 -2.87 4.87 7.01
CA MET A 107 -2.96 5.13 8.44
C MET A 107 -3.55 3.89 9.10
N GLY A 108 -2.66 3.15 9.77
CA GLY A 108 -2.89 1.80 10.32
C GLY A 108 -1.81 0.78 9.88
N MET A 109 -0.92 1.13 8.93
CA MET A 109 0.10 0.24 8.34
C MET A 109 1.27 -0.10 9.25
N GLY A 110 0.98 -0.55 10.47
CA GLY A 110 1.92 -1.31 11.27
C GLY A 110 1.55 -2.79 11.19
N PRO A 111 1.86 -3.54 10.12
CA PRO A 111 1.88 -5.01 10.21
C PRO A 111 2.73 -5.50 11.37
N GLY A 112 3.67 -4.67 11.85
CA GLY A 112 4.70 -5.07 12.79
C GLY A 112 5.83 -5.77 12.05
N ALA A 113 6.92 -6.04 12.77
CA ALA A 113 8.02 -6.82 12.22
C ALA A 113 7.54 -8.20 11.75
N GLY A 114 8.16 -8.68 10.67
CA GLY A 114 7.86 -9.99 10.10
C GLY A 114 7.53 -9.95 8.61
N ARG A 115 7.06 -11.10 8.11
CA ARG A 115 6.73 -11.33 6.70
C ARG A 115 5.37 -10.74 6.38
N VAL A 116 5.30 -9.92 5.34
CA VAL A 116 4.08 -9.27 4.86
C VAL A 116 3.75 -9.76 3.46
N GLU A 117 2.48 -10.12 3.25
CA GLU A 117 1.89 -10.19 1.91
C GLU A 117 0.97 -8.99 1.72
N ALA A 118 1.24 -8.19 0.69
CA ALA A 118 0.42 -7.04 0.33
C ALA A 118 -0.18 -7.21 -1.06
N ARG A 119 -1.36 -6.65 -1.28
CA ARG A 119 -2.11 -6.70 -2.53
C ARG A 119 -2.69 -5.34 -2.88
N ILE A 120 -2.53 -4.94 -4.13
CA ILE A 120 -3.25 -3.84 -4.74
C ILE A 120 -4.59 -4.37 -5.23
N VAL A 121 -5.66 -3.73 -4.80
CA VAL A 121 -7.01 -3.99 -5.30
C VAL A 121 -7.67 -2.71 -5.76
N THR A 122 -8.63 -2.85 -6.64
CA THR A 122 -9.39 -1.78 -7.26
C THR A 122 -10.84 -2.00 -6.93
N LEU A 123 -11.47 -0.95 -6.44
CA LEU A 123 -12.85 -0.97 -5.99
C LEU A 123 -13.65 0.07 -6.77
N SER A 124 -14.92 -0.20 -6.97
CA SER A 124 -15.89 0.84 -7.31
C SER A 124 -16.00 1.86 -6.18
N GLU A 125 -16.64 3.01 -6.46
CA GLU A 125 -16.97 4.01 -5.44
C GLU A 125 -17.82 3.43 -4.28
N ASN A 126 -18.57 2.36 -4.54
CA ASN A 126 -19.36 1.63 -3.55
C ASN A 126 -18.59 0.48 -2.86
N HIS A 127 -17.26 0.47 -2.96
CA HIS A 127 -16.35 -0.52 -2.35
C HIS A 127 -16.48 -1.98 -2.84
N HIS A 128 -17.24 -2.24 -3.89
CA HIS A 128 -17.21 -3.55 -4.57
C HIS A 128 -15.92 -3.69 -5.38
N GLU A 129 -15.27 -4.86 -5.30
CA GLU A 129 -14.09 -5.16 -6.11
C GLU A 129 -14.43 -5.14 -7.61
N LEU A 130 -13.53 -4.51 -8.37
CA LEU A 130 -13.59 -4.49 -9.83
C LEU A 130 -12.90 -5.73 -10.39
N GLU A 131 -13.21 -6.03 -11.65
CA GLU A 131 -12.48 -7.06 -12.38
C GLU A 131 -11.01 -6.65 -12.51
N GLN A 132 -10.14 -7.44 -11.89
CA GLN A 132 -8.71 -7.18 -11.88
C GLN A 132 -7.90 -8.46 -11.95
N MET A 133 -6.66 -8.30 -12.40
CA MET A 133 -5.66 -9.36 -12.42
C MET A 133 -4.43 -8.87 -11.68
N SER A 134 -3.78 -9.78 -10.95
CA SER A 134 -2.49 -9.54 -10.30
C SER A 134 -2.54 -8.46 -9.19
N GLY A 135 -1.39 -7.94 -8.75
CA GLY A 135 -1.28 -6.90 -7.74
C GLY A 135 -0.61 -7.31 -6.44
N THR A 136 0.14 -8.41 -6.38
CA THR A 136 0.72 -8.92 -5.11
C THR A 136 2.19 -8.57 -4.95
N ALA A 137 2.63 -8.34 -3.71
CA ALA A 137 4.02 -8.30 -3.29
C ALA A 137 4.21 -9.06 -1.97
N ARG A 138 5.41 -9.59 -1.76
CA ARG A 138 5.83 -10.19 -0.48
C ARG A 138 7.18 -9.64 -0.07
N PHE A 139 7.31 -9.24 1.19
CA PHE A 139 8.52 -8.65 1.75
C PHE A 139 8.57 -8.85 3.26
N THR A 140 9.69 -8.47 3.87
CA THR A 140 9.89 -8.55 5.32
C THR A 140 10.14 -7.15 5.85
N LEU A 141 9.52 -6.83 7.00
CA LEU A 141 9.77 -5.60 7.74
C LEU A 141 10.50 -5.92 9.04
N GLY A 142 11.46 -5.06 9.40
CA GLY A 142 12.24 -5.20 10.63
C GLY A 142 11.72 -4.36 11.78
#